data_AF-A0A9X7T304-F1
#
_entry.id   AF-A0A9X7T304-F1
#
_cell.length_a   1.000
_cell.length_b   1.000
_cell.length_c   1.000
_cell.angle_alpha   90.00
_cell.angle_beta   90.00
_cell.angle_gamma   90.00
#
_symmetry.space_group_name_H-M   'P 1'
#
loop_
_entity.id
_entity.type
_entity.pdbx_description
1 polymer ?
#
loop_
_entity_poly.entity_id
_entity_poly.type
_entity_poly.pdbx_seq_one_letter_code
_entity_poly.pdbx_strand_id
1 'polypeptide(L)'
;MITIPLPGNGPLSNAISYSVSPLYELAASLHTLAQPTPPERFFSWSEDKLEQFESARLKQEWQYLLPLFRYGLPDSFDPVQTKGVMGVDDQYEYFVSLPTEQFVRSVTPMLDQWMQQHEIPQVYLDIKEDSDYVKGRFSLFVSSYWQLFFEENWESIAPQFVKEAERIYYAVQSVPALLSYLQSLSPAFSLDEETCHLTYPSHGPDDHAQQLILYPSYYYAQEPCLSKKGTNAHLLYSFS
;
A
#
# COMPACT_ATOMS: atom_id res chain seq x y z
N MET A 1 23.31 -3.56 -1.79
CA MET A 1 22.94 -2.13 -1.58
C MET A 1 22.07 -1.66 -2.73
N ILE A 2 21.03 -0.84 -2.51
CA ILE A 2 20.27 -0.20 -3.60
C ILE A 2 20.93 1.14 -3.92
N THR A 3 21.13 1.44 -5.21
CA THR A 3 21.70 2.71 -5.68
C THR A 3 20.79 3.36 -6.73
N ILE A 4 20.59 4.67 -6.63
CA ILE A 4 19.74 5.45 -7.55
C ILE A 4 20.56 6.65 -8.04
N PRO A 5 20.80 6.80 -9.36
CA PRO A 5 21.58 7.91 -9.88
C PRO A 5 20.80 9.22 -9.74
N LEU A 6 21.46 10.26 -9.23
CA LEU A 6 20.91 11.62 -9.24
C LEU A 6 21.45 12.36 -10.48
N PRO A 7 20.59 13.05 -11.25
CA PRO A 7 21.04 13.79 -12.42
C PRO A 7 21.88 14.99 -11.96
N GLY A 8 23.21 14.89 -12.07
CA GLY A 8 24.13 15.89 -11.51
C GLY A 8 23.83 17.35 -11.86
N ASN A 9 23.39 17.62 -13.10
CA ASN A 9 22.98 18.96 -13.56
C ASN A 9 21.52 19.02 -14.05
N GLY A 10 20.77 17.92 -13.92
CA GLY A 10 19.39 17.81 -14.43
C GLY A 10 18.37 17.90 -13.30
N PRO A 11 17.07 18.07 -13.61
CA PRO A 11 16.05 18.16 -12.57
C PRO A 11 15.92 16.82 -11.85
N LEU A 12 15.99 16.83 -10.51
CA LEU A 12 15.85 15.62 -9.67
C LEU A 12 14.49 14.93 -9.86
N SER A 13 13.48 15.65 -10.36
CA SER A 13 12.19 15.09 -10.76
C SER A 13 12.27 14.00 -11.84
N ASN A 14 13.40 13.87 -12.54
CA ASN A 14 13.64 12.77 -13.48
C ASN A 14 14.10 11.48 -12.77
N ALA A 15 14.66 11.60 -11.57
CA ALA A 15 15.09 10.47 -10.75
C ALA A 15 14.09 10.15 -9.63
N ILE A 16 13.32 11.13 -9.17
CA ILE A 16 12.36 11.00 -8.08
C ILE A 16 10.96 11.30 -8.61
N SER A 17 10.05 10.36 -8.41
CA SER A 17 8.62 10.56 -8.68
C SER A 17 7.79 10.15 -7.47
N TYR A 18 6.52 10.55 -7.45
CA TYR A 18 5.58 10.09 -6.44
C TYR A 18 4.35 9.49 -7.10
N SER A 19 3.67 8.60 -6.39
CA SER A 19 2.45 7.96 -6.84
C SER A 19 1.58 7.62 -5.65
N VAL A 20 0.27 7.84 -5.79
CA VAL A 20 -0.72 7.48 -4.79
C VAL A 20 -1.66 6.47 -5.43
N SER A 21 -2.01 5.41 -4.70
CA SER A 21 -2.98 4.41 -5.15
C SER A 21 -4.15 4.40 -4.17
N PRO A 22 -5.34 4.90 -4.58
CA PRO A 22 -6.53 4.82 -3.74
C PRO A 22 -6.90 3.39 -3.39
N LEU A 23 -6.65 2.45 -4.31
CA LEU A 23 -6.90 1.03 -4.07
C LEU A 23 -5.96 0.49 -2.99
N TYR A 24 -4.67 0.84 -3.02
CA TYR A 24 -3.75 0.51 -1.94
C TYR A 24 -4.22 1.08 -0.60
N GLU A 25 -4.67 2.33 -0.57
CA GLU A 25 -5.16 2.97 0.66
C GLU A 25 -6.42 2.30 1.22
N LEU A 26 -7.33 1.84 0.35
CA LEU A 26 -8.48 1.02 0.77
C LEU A 26 -8.01 -0.30 1.42
N ALA A 27 -7.01 -0.96 0.82
CA ALA A 27 -6.48 -2.19 1.38
C ALA A 27 -5.75 -1.95 2.70
N ALA A 28 -4.96 -0.88 2.79
CA ALA A 28 -4.26 -0.46 4.00
C ALA A 28 -5.24 -0.09 5.13
N SER A 29 -6.38 0.53 4.81
CA SER A 29 -7.43 0.83 5.80
C SER A 29 -8.10 -0.45 6.31
N LEU A 30 -8.39 -1.43 5.43
CA LEU A 30 -8.89 -2.74 5.85
C LEU A 30 -7.85 -3.49 6.69
N HIS A 31 -6.57 -3.45 6.35
CA HIS A 31 -5.51 -4.03 7.16
C HIS A 31 -5.41 -3.40 8.55
N THR A 32 -5.59 -2.07 8.63
CA THR A 32 -5.67 -1.35 9.90
C THR A 32 -6.83 -1.86 10.74
N LEU A 33 -8.03 -1.99 10.15
CA LEU A 33 -9.21 -2.56 10.81
C LEU A 33 -9.04 -4.03 11.21
N ALA A 34 -8.20 -4.78 10.49
CA ALA A 34 -7.92 -6.18 10.79
C ALA A 34 -7.00 -6.34 11.99
N GLN A 35 -6.29 -5.31 12.45
CA GLN A 35 -5.37 -5.42 13.59
C GLN A 35 -6.13 -5.60 14.90
N PRO A 36 -5.64 -6.45 15.83
CA PRO A 36 -6.26 -6.58 17.15
C PRO A 36 -6.05 -5.31 17.99
N THR A 37 -4.94 -4.63 17.74
CA THR A 37 -4.58 -3.35 18.33
C THR A 37 -4.12 -2.46 17.18
N PRO A 38 -5.03 -1.66 16.56
CA PRO A 38 -4.64 -0.77 15.49
C PRO A 38 -3.67 0.32 16.01
N PRO A 39 -2.96 1.02 15.12
CA PRO A 39 -2.11 2.15 15.51
C PRO A 39 -2.92 3.21 16.27
N GLU A 40 -2.29 3.90 17.23
CA GLU A 40 -3.03 4.79 18.15
C GLU A 40 -3.83 5.88 17.45
N ARG A 41 -3.28 6.43 16.37
CA ARG A 41 -3.94 7.45 15.52
C ARG A 41 -5.24 6.96 14.86
N PHE A 42 -5.49 5.66 14.86
CA PHE A 42 -6.64 5.01 14.24
C PHE A 42 -7.55 4.29 15.24
N PHE A 43 -7.35 4.40 16.56
CA PHE A 43 -8.21 3.71 17.53
C PHE A 43 -9.68 4.10 17.38
N SER A 44 -10.02 5.37 17.55
CA SER A 44 -11.41 5.85 17.46
C SER A 44 -12.00 5.61 16.07
N TRP A 45 -11.21 5.86 15.01
CA TRP A 45 -11.65 5.58 13.64
C TRP A 45 -11.98 4.10 13.41
N SER A 46 -11.19 3.18 13.99
CA SER A 46 -11.40 1.74 13.84
C SER A 46 -12.64 1.28 14.60
N GLU A 47 -12.84 1.76 15.83
CA GLU A 47 -14.04 1.47 16.63
C GLU A 47 -15.30 1.93 15.90
N ASP A 48 -15.34 3.20 15.45
CA ASP A 48 -16.47 3.77 14.72
C ASP A 48 -16.78 2.99 13.44
N LYS A 49 -15.76 2.62 12.66
CA LYS A 49 -15.96 1.89 11.38
C LYS A 49 -16.43 0.45 11.60
N LEU A 50 -15.97 -0.23 12.64
CA LEU A 50 -16.44 -1.58 12.98
C LEU A 50 -17.90 -1.56 13.44
N GLU A 51 -18.35 -0.53 14.16
CA GLU A 51 -19.77 -0.32 14.47
C GLU A 51 -20.60 -0.05 13.21
N GLN A 52 -20.09 0.76 12.29
CA GLN A 52 -20.74 1.02 11.00
C GLN A 52 -20.91 -0.25 10.17
N PHE A 53 -19.96 -1.20 10.20
CA PHE A 53 -20.09 -2.48 9.51
C PHE A 53 -21.28 -3.31 10.01
N GLU A 54 -21.60 -3.21 11.30
CA GLU A 54 -22.78 -3.86 11.88
C GLU A 54 -24.06 -3.22 11.36
N SER A 55 -24.13 -1.88 11.37
CA SER A 55 -25.29 -1.14 10.87
C SER A 55 -25.57 -1.37 9.38
N ALA A 56 -24.51 -1.53 8.57
CA ALA A 56 -24.59 -1.77 7.14
C ALA A 56 -24.70 -3.26 6.75
N ARG A 57 -24.80 -4.17 7.74
CA ARG A 57 -24.86 -5.63 7.52
C ARG A 57 -23.64 -6.22 6.81
N LEU A 58 -22.47 -5.59 6.93
CA LEU A 58 -21.20 -6.07 6.38
C LEU A 58 -20.36 -6.86 7.40
N LYS A 59 -20.76 -6.87 8.68
CA LYS A 59 -20.02 -7.54 9.76
C LYS A 59 -19.69 -9.01 9.47
N GLN A 60 -20.62 -9.79 8.92
CA GLN A 60 -20.38 -11.21 8.61
C GLN A 60 -19.38 -11.39 7.46
N GLU A 61 -19.52 -10.60 6.39
CA GLU A 61 -18.57 -10.62 5.27
C GLU A 61 -17.18 -10.15 5.71
N TRP A 62 -17.12 -9.14 6.57
CA TRP A 62 -15.87 -8.70 7.16
C TRP A 62 -15.20 -9.79 7.97
N GLN A 63 -15.92 -10.47 8.87
CA GLN A 63 -15.36 -11.57 9.66
C GLN A 63 -14.85 -12.73 8.79
N TYR A 64 -15.54 -13.02 7.69
CA TYR A 64 -15.14 -14.03 6.72
C TYR A 64 -13.83 -13.65 5.98
N LEU A 65 -13.69 -12.38 5.57
CA LEU A 65 -12.53 -11.90 4.79
C LEU A 65 -11.38 -11.35 5.64
N LEU A 66 -11.58 -11.11 6.94
CA LEU A 66 -10.58 -10.59 7.86
C LEU A 66 -9.22 -11.33 7.78
N PRO A 67 -9.16 -12.68 7.64
CA PRO A 67 -7.90 -13.40 7.49
C PRO A 67 -7.04 -12.93 6.31
N LEU A 68 -7.65 -12.38 5.25
CA LEU A 68 -6.95 -11.88 4.06
C LEU A 68 -6.21 -10.56 4.29
N PHE A 69 -6.53 -9.86 5.37
CA PHE A 69 -5.98 -8.53 5.68
C PHE A 69 -5.22 -8.49 7.00
N ARG A 70 -5.30 -9.52 7.85
CA ARG A 70 -4.69 -9.49 9.18
C ARG A 70 -3.17 -9.34 9.16
N TYR A 71 -2.51 -10.12 8.32
CA TYR A 71 -1.05 -10.27 8.34
C TYR A 71 -0.33 -9.60 7.17
N GLY A 72 -1.06 -8.90 6.31
CA GLY A 72 -0.49 -8.21 5.16
C GLY A 72 -1.57 -7.66 4.24
N LEU A 73 -1.14 -7.21 3.07
CA LEU A 73 -2.00 -6.73 2.00
C LEU A 73 -1.91 -7.69 0.82
N PRO A 74 -3.02 -8.07 0.18
CA PRO A 74 -2.96 -8.85 -1.04
C PRO A 74 -2.20 -8.11 -2.14
N ASP A 75 -1.33 -8.82 -2.87
CA ASP A 75 -0.51 -8.23 -3.95
C ASP A 75 -1.35 -7.60 -5.08
N SER A 76 -2.63 -7.94 -5.19
CA SER A 76 -3.59 -7.29 -6.08
C SER A 76 -3.87 -5.82 -5.70
N PHE A 77 -3.43 -5.37 -4.53
CA PHE A 77 -3.50 -3.98 -4.11
C PHE A 77 -2.16 -3.24 -4.21
N ASP A 78 -1.10 -3.91 -4.68
CA ASP A 78 0.23 -3.35 -4.81
C ASP A 78 0.18 -2.00 -5.53
N PRO A 79 0.70 -0.90 -4.94
CA PRO A 79 0.57 0.43 -5.51
C PRO A 79 1.35 0.59 -6.82
N VAL A 80 2.27 -0.33 -7.11
CA VAL A 80 2.96 -0.43 -8.41
C VAL A 80 2.03 -0.97 -9.49
N GLN A 81 1.20 -1.96 -9.16
CA GLN A 81 0.26 -2.60 -10.09
C GLN A 81 -1.00 -1.75 -10.30
N THR A 82 -1.38 -0.96 -9.29
CA THR A 82 -2.66 -0.24 -9.23
C THR A 82 -2.53 1.26 -9.51
N LYS A 83 -1.36 1.73 -9.96
CA LYS A 83 -1.06 3.17 -10.21
C LYS A 83 -2.07 3.90 -11.11
N GLY A 84 -2.79 3.19 -11.99
CA GLY A 84 -3.79 3.75 -12.88
C GLY A 84 -5.24 3.66 -12.40
N VAL A 85 -5.47 3.01 -11.25
CA VAL A 85 -6.82 2.74 -10.73
C VAL A 85 -7.20 3.86 -9.77
N MET A 86 -7.83 4.92 -10.28
CA MET A 86 -8.03 6.16 -9.54
C MET A 86 -9.49 6.41 -9.14
N GLY A 87 -10.45 5.98 -9.97
CA GLY A 87 -11.89 6.16 -9.73
C GLY A 87 -12.61 4.87 -9.35
N VAL A 88 -13.87 4.99 -8.94
CA VAL A 88 -14.73 3.85 -8.55
C VAL A 88 -14.95 2.88 -9.72
N ASP A 89 -15.18 3.42 -10.92
CA ASP A 89 -15.39 2.63 -12.13
C ASP A 89 -14.13 1.81 -12.48
N ASP A 90 -12.94 2.42 -12.40
CA ASP A 90 -11.66 1.75 -12.64
C ASP A 90 -11.43 0.60 -11.64
N GLN A 91 -11.83 0.77 -10.39
CA GLN A 91 -11.67 -0.24 -9.34
C GLN A 91 -12.56 -1.45 -9.59
N TYR A 92 -13.82 -1.21 -9.95
CA TYR A 92 -14.73 -2.29 -10.29
C TYR A 92 -14.23 -3.07 -11.51
N GLU A 93 -13.81 -2.36 -12.57
CA GLU A 93 -13.22 -2.99 -13.76
C GLU A 93 -11.94 -3.77 -13.42
N TYR A 94 -11.09 -3.23 -12.56
CA TYR A 94 -9.87 -3.90 -12.09
C TYR A 94 -10.18 -5.25 -11.42
N PHE A 95 -11.09 -5.30 -10.44
CA PHE A 95 -11.39 -6.56 -9.76
C PHE A 95 -12.15 -7.57 -10.62
N VAL A 96 -13.02 -7.09 -11.51
CA VAL A 96 -13.72 -7.96 -12.46
C VAL A 96 -12.70 -8.61 -13.40
N SER A 97 -11.78 -7.82 -13.95
CA SER A 97 -10.77 -8.28 -14.92
C SER A 97 -9.60 -9.06 -14.30
N LEU A 98 -9.35 -8.92 -12.99
CA LEU A 98 -8.28 -9.64 -12.29
C LEU A 98 -8.44 -11.16 -12.44
N PRO A 99 -7.52 -11.89 -13.09
CA PRO A 99 -7.65 -13.34 -13.24
C PRO A 99 -7.75 -14.06 -11.88
N THR A 100 -8.61 -15.08 -11.79
CA THR A 100 -8.84 -15.80 -10.52
C THR A 100 -7.57 -16.43 -9.96
N GLU A 101 -6.70 -16.97 -10.81
CA GLU A 101 -5.38 -17.47 -10.40
C GLU A 101 -4.51 -16.38 -9.77
N GLN A 102 -4.56 -15.16 -10.31
CA GLN A 102 -3.82 -14.02 -9.76
C GLN A 102 -4.43 -13.56 -8.43
N PHE A 103 -5.75 -13.54 -8.31
CA PHE A 103 -6.44 -13.30 -7.03
C PHE A 103 -5.99 -14.29 -5.97
N VAL A 104 -6.06 -15.60 -6.24
CA VAL A 104 -5.65 -16.66 -5.30
C VAL A 104 -4.19 -16.50 -4.90
N ARG A 105 -3.29 -16.30 -5.88
CA ARG A 105 -1.87 -16.03 -5.60
C ARG A 105 -1.67 -14.81 -4.71
N SER A 106 -2.46 -13.76 -4.93
CA SER A 106 -2.34 -12.51 -4.17
C SER A 106 -2.76 -12.66 -2.71
N VAL A 107 -3.70 -13.55 -2.38
CA VAL A 107 -4.21 -13.69 -1.00
C VAL A 107 -3.58 -14.85 -0.21
N THR A 108 -3.01 -15.84 -0.92
CA THR A 108 -2.40 -17.03 -0.31
C THR A 108 -1.38 -16.70 0.79
N PRO A 109 -0.44 -15.74 0.61
CA PRO A 109 0.55 -15.44 1.65
C PRO A 109 -0.06 -15.04 3.00
N MET A 110 -1.17 -14.29 2.98
CA MET A 110 -1.86 -13.83 4.19
C MET A 110 -2.55 -14.99 4.89
N LEU A 111 -3.12 -15.92 4.12
CA LEU A 111 -3.74 -17.14 4.65
C LEU A 111 -2.69 -18.11 5.21
N ASP A 112 -1.54 -18.24 4.56
CA ASP A 112 -0.42 -19.05 5.06
C ASP A 112 0.08 -18.51 6.41
N GLN A 113 0.22 -17.19 6.54
CA GLN A 113 0.59 -16.56 7.81
C GLN A 113 -0.50 -16.70 8.88
N TRP A 114 -1.78 -16.60 8.49
CA TRP A 114 -2.88 -16.83 9.41
C TRP A 114 -2.85 -18.25 10.00
N MET A 115 -2.69 -19.27 9.16
CA MET A 115 -2.67 -20.68 9.57
C MET A 115 -1.48 -21.05 10.47
N GLN A 116 -0.44 -20.22 10.54
CA GLN A 116 0.65 -20.40 11.51
C GLN A 116 0.25 -20.05 12.95
N GLN A 117 -0.80 -19.24 13.12
CA GLN A 117 -1.19 -18.65 14.41
C GLN A 117 -2.63 -18.98 14.81
N HIS A 118 -3.44 -19.44 13.87
CA HIS A 118 -4.88 -19.67 14.03
C HIS A 118 -5.32 -20.95 13.32
N GLU A 119 -6.54 -21.37 13.61
CA GLU A 119 -7.21 -22.44 12.88
C GLU A 119 -7.44 -22.07 11.41
N ILE A 120 -7.58 -23.09 10.56
CA ILE A 120 -7.82 -22.93 9.14
C ILE A 120 -9.12 -22.14 8.93
N PRO A 121 -9.08 -20.95 8.31
CA PRO A 121 -10.27 -20.12 8.16
C PRO A 121 -11.16 -20.64 7.02
N GLN A 122 -12.47 -20.41 7.12
CA GLN A 122 -13.43 -20.87 6.11
C GLN A 122 -13.08 -20.36 4.70
N VAL A 123 -12.63 -19.10 4.58
CA VAL A 123 -12.22 -18.52 3.29
C VAL A 123 -11.11 -19.31 2.59
N TYR A 124 -10.20 -19.95 3.35
CA TYR A 124 -9.17 -20.81 2.77
C TYR A 124 -9.76 -22.10 2.20
N LEU A 125 -10.70 -22.72 2.91
CA LEU A 125 -11.39 -23.93 2.45
C LEU A 125 -12.19 -23.63 1.18
N ASP A 126 -12.93 -22.52 1.18
CA ASP A 126 -13.73 -22.10 0.03
C ASP A 126 -12.86 -21.77 -1.19
N ILE A 127 -11.67 -21.18 -1.02
CA ILE A 127 -10.73 -20.96 -2.13
C ILE A 127 -10.29 -22.28 -2.79
N LYS A 128 -10.16 -23.35 -2.00
CA LYS A 128 -9.79 -24.68 -2.52
C LYS A 128 -10.94 -25.38 -3.23
N GLU A 129 -12.18 -25.10 -2.82
CA GLU A 129 -13.38 -25.67 -3.40
C GLU A 129 -13.84 -24.90 -4.65
N ASP A 130 -13.98 -23.57 -4.53
CA ASP A 130 -14.43 -22.66 -5.58
C ASP A 130 -13.80 -21.25 -5.40
N SER A 131 -12.66 -21.03 -6.05
CA SER A 131 -11.97 -19.75 -6.02
C SER A 131 -12.74 -18.61 -6.70
N ASP A 132 -13.60 -18.90 -7.68
CA ASP A 132 -14.38 -17.88 -8.38
C ASP A 132 -15.48 -17.32 -7.47
N TYR A 133 -16.12 -18.19 -6.68
CA TYR A 133 -17.06 -17.79 -5.65
C TYR A 133 -16.42 -16.85 -4.61
N VAL A 134 -15.24 -17.20 -4.10
CA VAL A 134 -14.54 -16.36 -3.11
C VAL A 134 -14.11 -15.03 -3.73
N LYS A 135 -13.58 -15.04 -4.96
CA LYS A 135 -13.25 -13.80 -5.69
C LYS A 135 -14.50 -12.92 -5.85
N GLY A 136 -15.65 -13.50 -6.21
CA GLY A 136 -16.91 -12.78 -6.34
C GLY A 136 -17.33 -12.09 -5.04
N ARG A 137 -17.30 -12.81 -3.91
CA ARG A 137 -17.57 -12.24 -2.58
C ARG A 137 -16.59 -11.14 -2.20
N PHE A 138 -15.30 -11.36 -2.47
CA PHE A 138 -14.25 -10.39 -2.22
C PHE A 138 -14.50 -9.09 -2.99
N SER A 139 -14.77 -9.18 -4.30
CA SER A 139 -15.04 -8.00 -5.14
C SER A 139 -16.28 -7.24 -4.68
N LEU A 140 -17.36 -7.95 -4.31
CA LEU A 140 -18.57 -7.33 -3.78
C LEU A 140 -18.31 -6.63 -2.44
N PHE A 141 -17.55 -7.26 -1.54
CA PHE A 141 -17.18 -6.67 -0.26
C PHE A 141 -16.34 -5.41 -0.44
N VAL A 142 -15.28 -5.46 -1.24
CA VAL A 142 -14.39 -4.31 -1.47
C VAL A 142 -15.15 -3.15 -2.13
N SER A 143 -16.01 -3.44 -3.11
CA SER A 143 -16.85 -2.42 -3.75
C SER A 143 -17.84 -1.81 -2.76
N SER A 144 -18.46 -2.62 -1.91
CA SER A 144 -19.39 -2.15 -0.88
C SER A 144 -18.68 -1.33 0.19
N TYR A 145 -17.49 -1.75 0.61
CA TYR A 145 -16.66 -1.01 1.56
C TYR A 145 -16.25 0.34 0.98
N TRP A 146 -15.89 0.38 -0.32
CA TRP A 146 -15.59 1.62 -1.01
C TRP A 146 -16.77 2.59 -0.92
N GLN A 147 -17.93 2.18 -1.45
CA GLN A 147 -19.11 3.04 -1.57
C GLN A 147 -19.71 3.47 -0.24
N LEU A 148 -19.71 2.59 0.77
CA LEU A 148 -20.37 2.86 2.04
C LEU A 148 -19.48 3.62 3.02
N PHE A 149 -18.15 3.48 2.94
CA PHE A 149 -17.26 3.96 4.00
C PHE A 149 -15.98 4.62 3.52
N PHE A 150 -15.32 4.07 2.49
CA PHE A 150 -13.99 4.55 2.13
C PHE A 150 -14.03 5.80 1.27
N GLU A 151 -15.03 5.98 0.40
CA GLU A 151 -15.15 7.16 -0.46
C GLU A 151 -15.15 8.47 0.36
N GLU A 152 -16.01 8.55 1.40
CA GLU A 152 -16.03 9.69 2.32
C GLU A 152 -14.69 9.88 3.05
N ASN A 153 -14.06 8.78 3.50
CA ASN A 153 -12.75 8.84 4.14
C ASN A 153 -11.68 9.36 3.15
N TRP A 154 -11.74 8.91 1.89
CA TRP A 154 -10.82 9.28 0.83
C TRP A 154 -10.91 10.79 0.55
N GLU A 155 -12.12 11.33 0.44
CA GLU A 155 -12.33 12.77 0.29
C GLU A 155 -11.74 13.57 1.45
N SER A 156 -11.80 13.04 2.68
CA SER A 156 -11.21 13.67 3.86
C SER A 156 -9.67 13.62 3.89
N ILE A 157 -9.04 12.54 3.40
CA ILE A 157 -7.59 12.37 3.44
C ILE A 157 -6.87 12.84 2.16
N ALA A 158 -7.55 12.91 1.03
CA ALA A 158 -6.99 13.34 -0.26
C ALA A 158 -6.24 14.69 -0.20
N PRO A 159 -6.73 15.73 0.53
CA PRO A 159 -5.98 16.97 0.68
C PRO A 159 -4.62 16.82 1.37
N GLN A 160 -4.43 15.78 2.20
CA GLN A 160 -3.16 15.52 2.86
C GLN A 160 -2.12 14.98 1.86
N PHE A 161 -2.55 14.16 0.89
CA PHE A 161 -1.67 13.72 -0.20
C PHE A 161 -1.23 14.87 -1.09
N VAL A 162 -2.07 15.88 -1.29
CA VAL A 162 -1.70 17.11 -2.02
C VAL A 162 -0.59 17.86 -1.27
N LYS A 163 -0.72 18.03 0.05
CA LYS A 163 0.33 18.63 0.89
C LYS A 163 1.63 17.83 0.85
N GLU A 164 1.54 16.50 0.85
CA GLU A 164 2.72 15.64 0.74
C GLU A 164 3.38 15.76 -0.63
N ALA A 165 2.59 15.84 -1.71
CA ALA A 165 3.11 16.11 -3.05
C ALA A 165 3.83 17.47 -3.13
N GLU A 166 3.31 18.50 -2.47
CA GLU A 166 3.98 19.82 -2.37
C GLU A 166 5.30 19.70 -1.60
N ARG A 167 5.33 18.96 -0.48
CA ARG A 167 6.58 18.72 0.28
C ARG A 167 7.62 18.00 -0.58
N ILE A 168 7.23 16.97 -1.32
CA ILE A 168 8.10 16.27 -2.27
C ILE A 168 8.59 17.23 -3.35
N TYR A 169 7.70 18.05 -3.92
CA TYR A 169 8.05 19.03 -4.94
C TYR A 169 9.12 20.01 -4.48
N TYR A 170 9.05 20.49 -3.22
CA TYR A 170 10.09 21.33 -2.64
C TYR A 170 11.38 20.56 -2.34
N ALA A 171 11.27 19.31 -1.88
CA ALA A 171 12.43 18.46 -1.58
C ALA A 171 13.28 18.18 -2.84
N VAL A 172 12.64 17.96 -3.99
CA VAL A 172 13.35 17.66 -5.26
C VAL A 172 13.96 18.90 -5.94
N GLN A 173 13.94 20.07 -5.32
CA GLN A 173 14.60 21.27 -5.86
C GLN A 173 16.12 21.26 -5.68
N SER A 174 16.64 20.47 -4.74
CA SER A 174 18.09 20.34 -4.51
C SER A 174 18.45 19.03 -3.83
N VAL A 175 19.67 18.53 -4.06
CA VAL A 175 20.15 17.27 -3.45
C VAL A 175 20.15 17.33 -1.91
N PRO A 176 20.60 18.42 -1.25
CA PRO A 176 20.54 18.50 0.21
C PRO A 176 19.11 18.45 0.76
N ALA A 177 18.15 19.13 0.10
CA ALA A 177 16.75 19.10 0.52
C ALA A 177 16.12 17.71 0.34
N LEU A 178 16.41 17.05 -0.79
CA LEU A 178 15.98 15.68 -1.05
C LEU A 178 16.54 14.71 -0.02
N LEU A 179 17.84 14.78 0.27
CA LEU A 179 18.48 13.90 1.24
C LEU A 179 17.89 14.12 2.65
N SER A 180 17.73 15.38 3.07
CA SER A 180 17.11 15.72 4.35
C SER A 180 15.67 15.19 4.45
N TYR A 181 14.90 15.29 3.36
CA TYR A 181 13.54 14.75 3.31
C TYR A 181 13.55 13.23 3.44
N LEU A 182 14.35 12.52 2.64
CA LEU A 182 14.44 11.06 2.68
C LEU A 182 14.95 10.53 4.03
N GLN A 183 15.91 11.23 4.65
CA GLN A 183 16.42 10.90 5.98
C GLN A 183 15.40 11.11 7.09
N SER A 184 14.45 12.05 6.90
CA SER A 184 13.32 12.20 7.82
C SER A 184 12.32 11.04 7.75
N LEU A 185 12.26 10.35 6.59
CA LEU A 185 11.48 9.12 6.43
C LEU A 185 12.26 7.91 6.96
N SER A 186 13.49 7.73 6.50
CA SER A 186 14.39 6.67 6.94
C SER A 186 15.83 7.17 7.02
N PRO A 187 16.48 7.12 8.20
CA PRO A 187 17.84 7.63 8.37
C PRO A 187 18.89 6.81 7.59
N ALA A 188 18.50 5.67 7.02
CA ALA A 188 19.39 4.80 6.24
C ALA A 188 19.72 5.34 4.84
N PHE A 189 19.03 6.38 4.36
CA PHE A 189 19.38 7.04 3.11
C PHE A 189 20.68 7.84 3.24
N SER A 190 21.60 7.62 2.30
CA SER A 190 22.86 8.35 2.19
C SER A 190 23.15 8.78 0.75
N LEU A 191 24.05 9.74 0.58
CA LEU A 191 24.54 10.19 -0.72
C LEU A 191 25.99 9.73 -0.88
N ASP A 192 26.27 9.04 -1.97
CA ASP A 192 27.63 8.91 -2.49
C ASP A 192 27.96 10.16 -3.31
N GLU A 193 28.78 11.04 -2.76
CA GLU A 193 29.16 12.31 -3.38
C GLU A 193 30.05 12.12 -4.61
N GLU A 194 30.88 11.07 -4.65
CA GLU A 194 31.81 10.82 -5.76
C GLU A 194 31.05 10.41 -7.02
N THR A 195 30.07 9.53 -6.86
CA THR A 195 29.27 9.02 -7.98
C THR A 195 27.94 9.76 -8.16
N CYS A 196 27.58 10.67 -7.25
CA CYS A 196 26.27 11.33 -7.20
C CYS A 196 25.09 10.34 -7.18
N HIS A 197 25.19 9.29 -6.37
CA HIS A 197 24.13 8.30 -6.19
C HIS A 197 23.49 8.38 -4.80
N LEU A 198 22.17 8.30 -4.76
CA LEU A 198 21.46 8.00 -3.52
C LEU A 198 21.63 6.50 -3.22
N THR A 199 22.00 6.17 -1.98
CA THR A 199 22.26 4.80 -1.55
C THR A 199 21.36 4.42 -0.37
N TYR A 200 20.96 3.14 -0.34
CA TYR A 200 20.19 2.55 0.74
C TYR A 200 20.69 1.12 1.04
N PRO A 201 20.91 0.75 2.31
CA PRO A 201 21.33 -0.60 2.68
C PRO A 201 20.32 -1.66 2.23
N SER A 202 20.79 -2.72 1.59
CA SER A 202 19.93 -3.87 1.24
C SER A 202 20.67 -5.17 1.52
N HIS A 203 19.93 -6.21 1.93
CA HIS A 203 20.47 -7.55 2.23
C HIS A 203 20.74 -8.41 0.97
N GLY A 204 20.62 -7.83 -0.22
CA GLY A 204 20.81 -8.50 -1.51
C GLY A 204 22.03 -7.98 -2.28
N PRO A 205 22.30 -8.55 -3.47
CA PRO A 205 23.32 -8.03 -4.38
C PRO A 205 23.10 -6.54 -4.69
N ASP A 206 24.14 -5.88 -5.18
CA ASP A 206 24.04 -4.46 -5.53
C ASP A 206 23.01 -4.24 -6.64
N ASP A 207 22.00 -3.45 -6.28
CA ASP A 207 20.77 -3.29 -7.02
C ASP A 207 20.69 -1.86 -7.53
N HIS A 208 21.16 -1.67 -8.77
CA HIS A 208 21.04 -0.40 -9.47
C HIS A 208 19.58 -0.19 -9.89
N ALA A 209 18.97 0.88 -9.40
CA ALA A 209 17.65 1.37 -9.82
C ALA A 209 17.82 2.64 -10.66
N GLN A 210 16.93 2.88 -11.60
CA GLN A 210 16.92 4.06 -12.45
C GLN A 210 16.22 5.24 -11.79
N GLN A 211 15.17 4.96 -11.00
CA GLN A 211 14.36 5.97 -10.33
C GLN A 211 13.94 5.49 -8.94
N LEU A 212 13.66 6.46 -8.07
CA LEU A 212 12.93 6.28 -6.81
C LEU A 212 11.49 6.75 -6.99
N ILE A 213 10.53 5.88 -6.68
CA ILE A 213 9.11 6.19 -6.66
C ILE A 213 8.64 6.19 -5.20
N LEU A 214 8.12 7.33 -4.77
CA LEU A 214 7.60 7.57 -3.44
C LEU A 214 6.11 7.22 -3.40
N TYR A 215 5.73 6.31 -2.50
CA TYR A 215 4.36 5.89 -2.21
C TYR A 215 4.01 6.32 -0.78
N PRO A 216 3.61 7.58 -0.58
CA PRO A 216 3.04 7.98 0.69
C PRO A 216 1.74 7.22 0.92
N SER A 217 1.49 6.83 2.16
CA SER A 217 0.28 6.16 2.60
C SER A 217 -0.21 6.71 3.93
N TYR A 218 -1.52 6.93 4.03
CA TYR A 218 -2.13 7.43 5.26
C TYR A 218 -2.34 6.27 6.23
N TYR A 219 -2.87 5.14 5.75
CA TYR A 219 -3.19 3.99 6.60
C TYR A 219 -2.00 3.04 6.86
N TYR A 220 -0.97 3.05 6.02
CA TYR A 220 0.25 2.29 6.30
C TYR A 220 0.88 2.78 7.60
N ALA A 221 1.10 1.86 8.54
CA ALA A 221 1.59 2.19 9.88
C ALA A 221 2.80 1.36 10.31
N GLN A 222 3.53 0.82 9.33
CA GLN A 222 4.78 0.10 9.55
C GLN A 222 5.97 1.01 9.22
N GLU A 223 7.18 0.53 9.50
CA GLU A 223 8.41 1.22 9.11
C GLU A 223 8.49 1.39 7.58
N PRO A 224 9.06 2.50 7.08
CA PRO A 224 9.22 2.70 5.64
C PRO A 224 9.93 1.55 4.97
N CYS A 225 9.33 1.04 3.89
CA CYS A 225 9.82 -0.13 3.18
C CYS A 225 10.31 0.28 1.80
N LEU A 226 11.60 0.09 1.55
CA LEU A 226 12.21 0.26 0.23
C LEU A 226 12.34 -1.11 -0.44
N SER A 227 11.73 -1.26 -1.61
CA SER A 227 11.85 -2.47 -2.44
C SER A 227 12.19 -2.10 -3.88
N LYS A 228 12.93 -2.95 -4.58
CA LYS A 228 13.20 -2.79 -6.02
C LYS A 228 12.28 -3.72 -6.81
N LYS A 229 11.55 -3.17 -7.78
CA LYS A 229 10.72 -3.93 -8.72
C LYS A 229 11.07 -3.50 -10.15
N GLY A 230 11.58 -4.44 -10.94
CA GLY A 230 12.13 -4.14 -12.26
C GLY A 230 13.30 -3.16 -12.17
N THR A 231 13.21 -2.05 -12.89
CA THR A 231 14.25 -1.01 -12.93
C THR A 231 14.10 0.07 -11.86
N ASN A 232 13.03 0.07 -11.07
CA ASN A 232 12.71 1.16 -10.15
C ASN A 232 12.79 0.72 -8.69
N ALA A 233 13.17 1.66 -7.82
CA ALA A 233 13.06 1.55 -6.39
C ALA A 233 11.74 2.17 -5.93
N HIS A 234 11.03 1.52 -5.02
CA HIS A 234 9.72 1.90 -4.54
C HIS A 234 9.80 2.05 -3.02
N LEU A 235 9.61 3.28 -2.52
CA LEU A 235 9.59 3.59 -1.10
C LEU A 235 8.14 3.77 -0.67
N LEU A 236 7.62 2.82 0.11
CA LEU A 236 6.33 2.91 0.78
C LEU A 236 6.55 3.46 2.19
N TYR A 237 5.80 4.48 2.59
CA TYR A 237 5.97 5.11 3.90
C TYR A 237 4.67 5.73 4.41
N SER A 238 4.57 5.80 5.73
CA SER A 238 3.52 6.57 6.40
C SER A 238 3.85 8.06 6.35
N PHE A 239 2.84 8.90 6.13
CA PHE A 239 2.93 10.34 6.37
C PHE A 239 1.88 10.79 7.40
N SER A 240 2.02 12.02 7.87
CA SER A 240 1.17 12.67 8.90
C SER A 240 1.15 14.17 8.70
#